data_AF-A0A5P8P353-F1
#
_entry.id   AF-A0A5P8P353-F1
#
_cell.length_a   1.000
_cell.length_b   1.000
_cell.length_c   1.000
_cell.angle_alpha   90.00
_cell.angle_beta   90.00
_cell.angle_gamma   90.00
#
_symmetry.space_group_name_H-M   'P 1'
#
loop_
_entity.id
_entity.type
_entity.pdbx_description
1 polymer ?
#
loop_
_entity_poly.entity_id
_entity_poly.type
_entity_poly.pdbx_seq_one_letter_code
_entity_poly.pdbx_strand_id
1 'polypeptide(L)'
;MPFFFTSCALLDIKKNIQKQSNIAKINIRIESKTNSNIFIVLTKKKAKTYDVKNYTVVKKQSEVTFYVEPDEYKIFAFEDTNNDKKYSKDEYISISDNLFIYAKDKLNLVLKLRPLRKNENFNKDMFSINLDNSSAYLGDIVSLNSPVFSNENVSKGFWKPIEFVQDVEFGIFLLEKYNPNKKPVLFIHGVFGSPKHFSYLIEHLDHSKYQPFIAYYPSGFSASIISNILTNNTTLLQSKLGFEKISIIAHSLGGIIARDMLNRLNENNFNLVDKFISISAPYNGNIAAGFGVKNSPLVIPVWKDLDPNSEFLNKLYRKSLPKDTEAYLLFGIKGVNSTDGSVSIASQLRYKAQDEAKQIRGFDETHKSILESEKVSNMINKYLAN
;
A
#
# COMPACT_ATOMS: atom_id res chain seq x y z
N MET A 1 0.95 -28.92 0.17
CA MET A 1 -0.30 -29.58 -0.27
C MET A 1 -0.54 -29.15 -1.71
N PRO A 2 -0.55 -30.06 -2.69
CA PRO A 2 -0.93 -29.70 -4.06
C PRO A 2 -2.42 -29.35 -4.06
N PHE A 3 -2.75 -28.11 -4.44
CA PHE A 3 -4.13 -27.66 -4.56
C PHE A 3 -4.71 -28.22 -5.86
N PHE A 4 -5.61 -29.21 -5.75
CA PHE A 4 -6.40 -29.69 -6.89
C PHE A 4 -7.54 -28.70 -7.14
N PHE A 5 -7.38 -27.86 -8.17
CA PHE A 5 -8.46 -26.99 -8.64
C PHE A 5 -9.31 -27.72 -9.69
N THR A 6 -10.63 -27.52 -9.63
CA THR A 6 -11.51 -27.92 -10.74
C THR A 6 -11.22 -27.09 -11.98
N SER A 7 -11.52 -27.62 -13.17
CA SER A 7 -11.29 -26.91 -14.45
C SER A 7 -11.98 -25.54 -14.48
N CYS A 8 -13.22 -25.44 -13.95
CA CYS A 8 -13.94 -24.17 -13.84
C CYS A 8 -13.24 -23.17 -12.89
N ALA A 9 -12.75 -23.63 -11.73
CA ALA A 9 -12.02 -22.77 -10.80
C ALA A 9 -10.73 -22.20 -11.42
N LEU A 10 -10.00 -22.99 -12.21
CA LEU A 10 -8.81 -22.53 -12.93
C LEU A 10 -9.14 -21.46 -13.98
N LEU A 11 -10.25 -21.62 -14.71
CA LEU A 11 -10.70 -20.65 -15.70
C LEU A 11 -11.05 -19.30 -15.04
N ASP A 12 -11.72 -19.32 -13.89
CA ASP A 12 -12.08 -18.10 -13.17
C ASP A 12 -10.86 -17.36 -12.62
N ILE A 13 -9.89 -18.09 -12.06
CA ILE A 13 -8.61 -17.51 -11.63
C ILE A 13 -7.87 -16.92 -12.84
N LYS A 14 -7.84 -17.62 -13.98
CA LYS A 14 -7.21 -17.13 -15.22
C LYS A 14 -7.85 -15.81 -15.69
N LYS A 15 -9.18 -15.68 -15.63
CA LYS A 15 -9.89 -14.43 -15.95
C LYS A 15 -9.50 -13.29 -15.00
N ASN A 16 -9.42 -13.55 -13.69
CA ASN A 16 -8.97 -12.56 -12.70
C ASN A 16 -7.55 -12.06 -13.00
N ILE A 17 -6.62 -12.98 -13.26
CA ILE A 17 -5.23 -12.65 -13.57
C ILE A 17 -5.13 -11.88 -14.89
N GLN A 18 -5.92 -12.26 -15.90
CA GLN A 18 -5.94 -11.55 -17.18
C GLN A 18 -6.45 -10.11 -17.01
N LYS A 19 -7.53 -9.90 -16.25
CA LYS A 19 -8.04 -8.55 -15.93
C LYS A 19 -6.97 -7.71 -15.24
N GLN A 20 -6.31 -8.26 -14.22
CA GLN A 20 -5.21 -7.56 -13.55
C GLN A 20 -4.05 -7.25 -14.51
N SER A 21 -3.73 -8.15 -15.43
CA SER A 21 -2.66 -7.95 -16.40
C SER A 21 -2.96 -6.83 -17.41
N ASN A 22 -4.22 -6.41 -17.54
CA ASN A 22 -4.64 -5.32 -18.43
C ASN A 22 -4.59 -3.94 -17.77
N ILE A 23 -4.28 -3.87 -16.47
CA ILE A 23 -4.14 -2.59 -15.75
C ILE A 23 -3.05 -1.74 -16.40
N ALA A 24 -3.41 -0.52 -16.76
CA ALA A 24 -2.52 0.50 -17.28
C ALA A 24 -1.96 1.38 -16.15
N LYS A 25 -0.91 2.13 -16.47
CA LYS A 25 -0.24 3.07 -15.55
C LYS A 25 -0.23 4.47 -16.15
N ILE A 26 -0.64 5.44 -15.34
CA ILE A 26 -0.45 6.86 -15.63
C ILE A 26 0.54 7.40 -14.61
N ASN A 27 1.77 7.68 -15.05
CA ASN A 27 2.78 8.35 -14.25
C ASN A 27 2.64 9.86 -14.42
N ILE A 28 2.64 10.59 -13.31
CA ILE A 28 2.42 12.02 -13.28
C ILE A 28 3.54 12.67 -12.50
N ARG A 29 4.25 13.59 -13.15
CA ARG A 29 5.21 14.47 -12.49
C ARG A 29 4.58 15.83 -12.24
N ILE A 30 4.69 16.32 -11.02
CA ILE A 30 4.11 17.60 -10.59
C ILE A 30 5.15 18.70 -10.62
N GLU A 31 4.84 19.81 -11.29
CA GLU A 31 5.61 21.04 -11.22
C GLU A 31 4.76 22.13 -10.56
N SER A 32 5.12 22.48 -9.32
CA SER A 32 4.49 23.56 -8.55
C SER A 32 5.57 24.46 -7.95
N LYS A 33 5.22 25.73 -7.73
CA LYS A 33 6.10 26.74 -7.12
C LYS A 33 5.98 26.79 -5.60
N THR A 34 4.92 26.23 -5.02
CA THR A 34 4.63 26.32 -3.58
C THR A 34 4.93 25.01 -2.87
N ASN A 35 5.02 25.03 -1.54
CA ASN A 35 5.21 23.83 -0.72
C ASN A 35 3.89 23.28 -0.15
N SER A 36 2.74 23.80 -0.60
CA SER A 36 1.43 23.38 -0.11
C SER A 36 1.14 21.93 -0.50
N ASN A 37 0.08 21.37 0.08
CA ASN A 37 -0.44 20.10 -0.37
C ASN A 37 -0.99 20.26 -1.80
N ILE A 38 -0.74 19.27 -2.64
CA ILE A 38 -1.25 19.24 -4.01
C ILE A 38 -2.13 18.02 -4.14
N PHE A 39 -3.41 18.24 -4.40
CA PHE A 39 -4.35 17.18 -4.71
C PHE A 39 -4.26 16.86 -6.19
N ILE A 40 -4.16 15.58 -6.52
CA ILE A 40 -4.26 15.07 -7.88
C ILE A 40 -5.48 14.17 -7.95
N VAL A 41 -6.42 14.49 -8.83
CA VAL A 41 -7.73 13.85 -8.93
C VAL A 41 -7.84 13.21 -10.31
N LEU A 42 -8.03 11.90 -10.31
CA LEU A 42 -8.35 11.11 -11.48
C LEU A 42 -9.87 11.00 -11.60
N THR A 43 -10.39 11.38 -12.76
CA THR A 43 -11.83 11.35 -13.03
C THR A 43 -12.16 10.61 -14.32
N LYS A 44 -13.39 10.09 -14.40
CA LYS A 44 -14.00 9.62 -15.65
C LYS A 44 -15.14 10.55 -16.04
N LYS A 45 -15.32 10.78 -17.34
CA LYS A 45 -16.43 11.60 -17.85
C LYS A 45 -17.75 10.85 -17.68
N LYS A 46 -18.77 11.52 -17.12
CA LYS A 46 -20.15 11.02 -17.01
C LYS A 46 -21.13 12.07 -17.51
N ALA A 47 -21.53 11.97 -18.77
CA ALA A 47 -22.39 12.95 -19.44
C ALA A 47 -21.87 14.41 -19.32
N LYS A 48 -22.54 15.26 -18.54
CA LYS A 48 -22.15 16.66 -18.26
C LYS A 48 -21.31 16.84 -16.98
N THR A 49 -20.97 15.74 -16.30
CA THR A 49 -20.26 15.71 -15.01
C THR A 49 -19.00 14.86 -15.09
N TYR A 50 -18.15 14.92 -14.07
CA TYR A 50 -16.98 14.06 -13.90
C TYR A 50 -17.13 13.27 -12.61
N ASP A 51 -16.88 11.96 -12.69
CA ASP A 51 -16.93 11.05 -11.55
C ASP A 51 -15.50 10.84 -11.03
N VAL A 52 -15.27 11.15 -9.75
CA VAL A 52 -13.96 10.97 -9.11
C VAL A 52 -13.73 9.48 -8.94
N LYS A 53 -12.65 8.97 -9.55
CA LYS A 53 -12.28 7.56 -9.46
C LYS A 53 -11.18 7.30 -8.46
N ASN A 54 -10.25 8.24 -8.35
CA ASN A 54 -9.15 8.14 -7.41
C ASN A 54 -8.58 9.54 -7.17
N TYR A 55 -7.92 9.73 -6.06
CA TYR A 55 -7.15 10.94 -5.80
C TYR A 55 -5.97 10.63 -4.89
N THR A 56 -4.99 11.51 -4.89
CA THR A 56 -3.85 11.43 -3.98
C THR A 56 -3.39 12.84 -3.59
N VAL A 57 -2.69 12.94 -2.47
CA VAL A 57 -2.10 14.18 -1.98
C VAL A 57 -0.60 14.06 -2.03
N VAL A 58 0.04 15.05 -2.64
CA VAL A 58 1.49 15.12 -2.77
C VAL A 58 2.08 16.50 -2.45
N LYS A 59 3.41 16.59 -2.46
CA LYS A 59 4.16 17.85 -2.40
C LYS A 59 4.66 18.27 -3.78
N LYS A 60 5.21 19.47 -3.89
CA LYS A 60 5.87 19.93 -5.12
C LYS A 60 6.95 18.98 -5.61
N GLN A 61 7.17 18.93 -6.93
CA GLN A 61 8.15 18.07 -7.60
C GLN A 61 7.96 16.56 -7.37
N SER A 62 6.81 16.13 -6.85
CA SER A 62 6.49 14.71 -6.65
C SER A 62 6.20 13.98 -7.96
N GLU A 63 6.43 12.66 -7.94
CA GLU A 63 6.05 11.74 -9.01
C GLU A 63 5.07 10.70 -8.45
N VAL A 64 3.89 10.59 -9.08
CA VAL A 64 2.85 9.64 -8.69
C VAL A 64 2.48 8.72 -9.83
N THR A 65 1.95 7.55 -9.48
CA THR A 65 1.38 6.62 -10.45
C THR A 65 -0.07 6.33 -10.06
N PHE A 66 -0.99 6.46 -11.02
CA PHE A 66 -2.30 5.82 -10.95
C PHE A 66 -2.29 4.53 -11.74
N TYR A 67 -2.87 3.49 -11.13
CA TYR A 67 -3.16 2.22 -11.80
C TYR A 67 -4.64 2.22 -12.18
N VAL A 68 -4.92 2.05 -13.46
CA VAL A 68 -6.26 2.26 -14.02
C VAL A 68 -6.65 1.16 -14.99
N GLU A 69 -7.95 0.87 -15.08
CA GLU A 69 -8.50 0.05 -16.15
C GLU A 69 -8.57 0.85 -17.47
N PRO A 70 -8.54 0.20 -18.65
CA PRO A 70 -8.71 0.88 -19.93
C PRO A 70 -10.01 1.68 -19.98
N ASP A 71 -9.91 2.99 -20.21
CA ASP A 71 -11.04 3.92 -20.31
C ASP A 71 -10.57 5.32 -20.75
N GLU A 72 -11.51 6.26 -20.88
CA GLU A 72 -11.24 7.69 -21.01
C GLU A 72 -11.19 8.37 -19.62
N TYR A 73 -10.06 9.00 -19.32
CA TYR A 73 -9.83 9.70 -18.06
C TYR A 73 -9.53 11.18 -18.28
N LYS A 74 -9.75 11.96 -17.23
CA LYS A 74 -9.24 13.33 -17.13
C LYS A 74 -8.64 13.56 -15.76
N ILE A 75 -7.52 14.28 -15.70
CA ILE A 75 -6.77 14.51 -14.48
C ILE A 75 -6.74 15.99 -14.17
N PHE A 76 -6.96 16.29 -12.91
CA PHE A 76 -6.89 17.63 -12.36
C PHE A 76 -5.90 17.63 -11.21
N ALA A 77 -5.08 18.67 -11.10
CA ALA A 77 -4.23 18.88 -9.95
C ALA A 77 -4.37 20.31 -9.45
N PHE A 78 -4.53 20.51 -8.14
CA PHE A 78 -4.60 21.84 -7.54
C PHE A 78 -3.82 21.90 -6.24
N GLU A 79 -3.28 23.07 -5.94
CA GLU A 79 -2.70 23.40 -4.64
C GLU A 79 -3.81 23.64 -3.64
N ASP A 80 -3.69 23.09 -2.44
CA ASP A 80 -4.56 23.34 -1.28
C ASP A 80 -3.76 24.17 -0.28
N THR A 81 -3.75 25.47 -0.52
CA THR A 81 -3.00 26.46 0.27
C THR A 81 -3.73 26.89 1.54
N ASN A 82 -5.07 26.81 1.52
CA ASN A 82 -5.91 27.15 2.65
C ASN A 82 -6.31 25.93 3.51
N ASN A 83 -5.87 24.72 3.14
CA ASN A 83 -6.13 23.45 3.82
C ASN A 83 -7.62 23.07 3.91
N ASP A 84 -8.46 23.59 3.02
CA ASP A 84 -9.88 23.25 2.95
C ASP A 84 -10.19 22.05 2.05
N LYS A 85 -9.16 21.52 1.37
CA LYS A 85 -9.17 20.32 0.51
C LYS A 85 -10.06 20.50 -0.73
N LYS A 86 -10.37 21.74 -1.09
CA LYS A 86 -11.17 22.12 -2.25
C LYS A 86 -10.39 23.16 -3.04
N TYR A 87 -10.58 23.15 -4.35
CA TYR A 87 -9.96 24.17 -5.18
C TYR A 87 -10.60 25.54 -4.96
N SER A 88 -9.78 26.54 -4.65
CA SER A 88 -10.14 27.96 -4.59
C SER A 88 -9.54 28.73 -5.79
N LYS A 89 -10.21 29.82 -6.22
CA LYS A 89 -9.85 30.53 -7.48
C LYS A 89 -8.45 31.16 -7.48
N ASP A 90 -7.92 31.41 -6.29
CA ASP A 90 -6.60 31.97 -6.00
C ASP A 90 -5.50 30.90 -5.98
N GLU A 91 -5.87 29.62 -5.99
CA GLU A 91 -4.93 28.51 -5.99
C GLU A 91 -4.45 28.15 -7.38
N TYR A 92 -3.29 27.52 -7.45
CA TYR A 92 -2.75 27.09 -8.72
C TYR A 92 -3.36 25.75 -9.12
N ILE A 93 -3.61 25.60 -10.42
CA ILE A 93 -4.27 24.44 -10.99
C ILE A 93 -3.58 23.98 -12.29
N SER A 94 -3.69 22.70 -12.57
CA SER A 94 -3.33 22.07 -13.84
C SER A 94 -4.43 21.08 -14.23
N ILE A 95 -4.78 21.07 -15.51
CA ILE A 95 -5.82 20.21 -16.07
C ILE A 95 -5.22 19.49 -17.28
N SER A 96 -5.36 18.18 -17.35
CA SER A 96 -4.95 17.42 -18.52
C SER A 96 -5.96 17.55 -19.66
N ASP A 97 -5.52 17.26 -20.89
CA ASP A 97 -6.43 16.86 -21.94
C ASP A 97 -7.13 15.53 -21.59
N ASN A 98 -8.12 15.12 -22.38
CA ASN A 98 -8.72 13.80 -22.22
C ASN A 98 -7.69 12.72 -22.56
N LEU A 99 -7.55 11.74 -21.68
CA LEU A 99 -6.58 10.66 -21.77
C LEU A 99 -7.31 9.38 -22.16
N PHE A 100 -7.05 8.86 -23.36
CA PHE A 100 -7.54 7.56 -23.79
C PHE A 100 -6.52 6.49 -23.40
N ILE A 101 -6.92 5.59 -22.50
CA ILE A 101 -6.03 4.59 -21.92
C ILE A 101 -6.43 3.20 -22.40
N TYR A 102 -5.46 2.46 -22.94
CA TYR A 102 -5.61 1.08 -23.39
C TYR A 102 -4.93 0.11 -22.42
N ALA A 103 -5.20 -1.19 -22.61
CA ALA A 103 -4.67 -2.24 -21.74
C ALA A 103 -3.14 -2.25 -21.71
N LYS A 104 -2.55 -2.27 -20.50
CA LYS A 104 -1.10 -2.27 -20.26
C LYS A 104 -0.35 -0.99 -20.63
N ASP A 105 -1.07 0.08 -20.99
CA ASP A 105 -0.45 1.35 -21.31
C ASP A 105 0.43 1.88 -20.18
N LYS A 106 1.47 2.61 -20.56
CA LYS A 106 2.34 3.35 -19.65
C LYS A 106 2.42 4.79 -20.16
N LEU A 107 1.53 5.63 -19.65
CA LEU A 107 1.48 7.05 -19.97
C LEU A 107 2.35 7.83 -18.98
N ASN A 108 3.12 8.80 -19.48
CA ASN A 108 3.85 9.76 -18.64
C ASN A 108 3.31 11.16 -18.92
N LEU A 109 2.93 11.87 -17.87
CA LEU A 109 2.32 13.19 -17.92
C LEU A 109 3.08 14.14 -16.99
N VAL A 110 3.23 15.40 -17.41
CA VAL A 110 3.72 16.48 -16.54
C VAL A 110 2.57 17.45 -16.32
N LEU A 111 2.19 17.66 -15.06
CA LEU A 111 1.18 18.65 -14.69
C LEU A 111 1.90 19.87 -14.10
N LYS A 112 1.81 21.00 -14.81
CA LYS A 112 2.41 22.28 -14.41
C LYS A 112 1.35 23.19 -13.83
N LEU A 113 1.36 23.37 -12.51
CA LEU A 113 0.37 24.14 -11.79
C LEU A 113 0.61 25.64 -12.02
N ARG A 114 -0.48 26.36 -12.33
CA ARG A 114 -0.48 27.80 -12.65
C ARG A 114 -1.80 28.46 -12.25
N PRO A 115 -1.88 29.79 -12.17
CA PRO A 115 -3.15 30.48 -12.02
C PRO A 115 -4.13 30.12 -13.16
N LEU A 116 -5.41 30.00 -12.81
CA LEU A 116 -6.49 29.74 -13.78
C LEU A 116 -6.64 30.93 -14.74
N ARG A 117 -6.73 30.66 -16.05
CA ARG A 117 -6.91 31.73 -17.05
C ARG A 117 -8.39 32.10 -17.17
N LYS A 118 -8.68 33.39 -17.43
CA LYS A 118 -10.07 33.91 -17.57
C LYS A 118 -10.93 33.18 -18.61
N ASN A 119 -10.33 32.61 -19.65
CA ASN A 119 -11.05 31.97 -20.77
C ASN A 119 -11.11 30.43 -20.66
N GLU A 120 -10.60 29.84 -19.58
CA GLU A 120 -10.73 28.40 -19.36
C GLU A 120 -12.13 28.13 -18.81
N ASN A 121 -12.96 27.47 -19.63
CA ASN A 121 -14.35 27.13 -19.29
C ASN A 121 -14.33 26.12 -18.13
N PHE A 122 -14.49 26.62 -16.92
CA PHE A 122 -14.22 25.90 -15.69
C PHE A 122 -15.50 25.74 -14.87
N ASN A 123 -16.04 24.53 -14.83
CA ASN A 123 -17.21 24.24 -14.00
C ASN A 123 -16.75 24.01 -12.55
N LYS A 124 -17.11 24.92 -11.63
CA LYS A 124 -16.77 24.82 -10.20
C LYS A 124 -17.32 23.55 -9.54
N ASP A 125 -18.45 23.04 -10.01
CA ASP A 125 -19.08 21.82 -9.43
C ASP A 125 -18.21 20.58 -9.67
N MET A 126 -17.28 20.64 -10.63
CA MET A 126 -16.31 19.60 -10.96
C MET A 126 -15.24 19.38 -9.87
N PHE A 127 -15.13 20.29 -8.89
CA PHE A 127 -14.07 20.31 -7.87
C PHE A 127 -14.56 20.16 -6.43
N SER A 128 -15.85 19.90 -6.22
CA SER A 128 -16.33 19.42 -4.93
C SER A 128 -15.90 17.96 -4.75
N ILE A 129 -14.63 17.75 -4.42
CA ILE A 129 -14.10 16.41 -4.13
C ILE A 129 -14.70 16.02 -2.79
N ASN A 130 -15.74 15.18 -2.84
CA ASN A 130 -16.10 14.44 -1.64
C ASN A 130 -15.04 13.36 -1.45
N LEU A 131 -14.14 13.59 -0.49
CA LEU A 131 -13.07 12.66 -0.12
C LEU A 131 -13.62 11.29 0.31
N ASP A 132 -14.90 11.21 0.68
CA ASP A 132 -15.58 9.97 1.06
C ASP A 132 -15.88 9.04 -0.14
N ASN A 133 -15.68 9.49 -1.39
CA ASN A 133 -15.91 8.68 -2.60
C ASN A 133 -14.68 7.87 -3.08
N SER A 134 -13.70 7.59 -2.22
CA SER A 134 -12.62 6.66 -2.58
C SER A 134 -13.14 5.22 -2.66
N SER A 135 -12.66 4.44 -3.63
CA SER A 135 -13.00 3.00 -3.71
C SER A 135 -12.37 2.16 -2.60
N ALA A 136 -11.36 2.70 -1.91
CA ALA A 136 -10.79 2.10 -0.71
C ALA A 136 -11.44 2.68 0.55
N TYR A 137 -11.61 1.85 1.57
CA TYR A 137 -12.04 2.27 2.90
C TYR A 137 -10.87 2.99 3.60
N LEU A 138 -11.14 4.20 4.08
CA LEU A 138 -10.13 5.16 4.54
C LEU A 138 -10.49 5.66 5.94
N GLY A 139 -10.14 4.84 6.92
CA GLY A 139 -10.29 5.14 8.34
C GLY A 139 -11.64 4.76 8.92
N ASP A 140 -12.43 3.96 8.20
CA ASP A 140 -13.66 3.38 8.71
C ASP A 140 -13.38 2.51 9.93
N ILE A 141 -14.24 2.64 10.95
CA ILE A 141 -14.10 1.89 12.20
C ILE A 141 -14.69 0.51 12.01
N VAL A 142 -13.90 -0.53 12.26
CA VAL A 142 -14.31 -1.93 12.10
C VAL A 142 -13.81 -2.78 13.25
N SER A 143 -14.60 -3.78 13.65
CA SER A 143 -14.15 -4.79 14.59
C SER A 143 -13.13 -5.73 13.94
N LEU A 144 -12.09 -6.11 14.68
CA LEU A 144 -11.14 -7.14 14.24
C LEU A 144 -11.82 -8.49 13.94
N ASN A 145 -12.99 -8.74 14.56
CA ASN A 145 -13.80 -9.93 14.35
C ASN A 145 -14.77 -9.84 13.16
N SER A 146 -14.78 -8.71 12.43
CA SER A 146 -15.67 -8.50 11.28
C SER A 146 -15.58 -9.66 10.27
N PRO A 147 -16.71 -10.09 9.67
CA PRO A 147 -16.73 -11.11 8.63
C PRO A 147 -15.99 -10.69 7.36
N VAL A 148 -15.70 -9.40 7.18
CA VAL A 148 -14.86 -8.91 6.08
C VAL A 148 -13.47 -9.57 6.10
N PHE A 149 -12.92 -9.84 7.30
CA PHE A 149 -11.64 -10.52 7.50
C PHE A 149 -11.80 -12.05 7.64
N SER A 150 -12.76 -12.66 6.94
CA SER A 150 -12.97 -14.11 6.96
C SER A 150 -11.88 -14.87 6.18
N ASN A 151 -11.70 -16.16 6.49
CA ASN A 151 -10.79 -17.03 5.75
C ASN A 151 -11.19 -17.17 4.27
N GLU A 152 -12.49 -17.08 3.97
CA GLU A 152 -13.00 -17.07 2.60
C GLU A 152 -12.49 -15.84 1.84
N ASN A 153 -12.60 -14.64 2.42
CA ASN A 153 -12.10 -13.42 1.82
C ASN A 153 -10.56 -13.39 1.74
N VAL A 154 -9.86 -13.98 2.71
CA VAL A 154 -8.41 -14.19 2.64
C VAL A 154 -8.03 -15.06 1.43
N SER A 155 -8.75 -16.16 1.22
CA SER A 155 -8.56 -17.04 0.06
C SER A 155 -8.89 -16.31 -1.25
N LYS A 156 -10.02 -15.59 -1.30
CA LYS A 156 -10.43 -14.77 -2.45
C LYS A 156 -9.38 -13.71 -2.78
N GLY A 157 -8.86 -13.00 -1.78
CA GLY A 157 -7.83 -11.96 -1.94
C GLY A 157 -6.50 -12.48 -2.50
N PHE A 158 -6.21 -13.77 -2.35
CA PHE A 158 -5.04 -14.38 -2.99
C PHE A 158 -5.34 -14.94 -4.38
N TRP A 159 -6.39 -15.77 -4.50
CA TRP A 159 -6.66 -16.51 -5.75
C TRP A 159 -7.44 -15.71 -6.79
N LYS A 160 -8.29 -14.78 -6.35
CA LYS A 160 -9.22 -14.03 -7.20
C LYS A 160 -9.23 -12.54 -6.81
N PRO A 161 -8.09 -11.85 -6.95
CA PRO A 161 -7.94 -10.55 -6.33
C PRO A 161 -8.72 -9.43 -7.03
N ILE A 162 -9.18 -9.61 -8.27
CA ILE A 162 -10.10 -8.66 -8.92
C ILE A 162 -11.50 -8.80 -8.35
N GLU A 163 -12.00 -10.03 -8.19
CA GLU A 163 -13.27 -10.28 -7.47
C GLU A 163 -13.20 -9.78 -6.02
N PHE A 164 -12.06 -9.94 -5.34
CA PHE A 164 -11.87 -9.38 -4.00
C PHE A 164 -12.09 -7.85 -3.97
N VAL A 165 -11.51 -7.10 -4.90
CA VAL A 165 -11.68 -5.64 -4.98
C VAL A 165 -13.12 -5.23 -5.28
N GLN A 166 -13.91 -6.12 -5.91
CA GLN A 166 -15.31 -5.88 -6.23
C GLN A 166 -16.26 -6.20 -5.07
N ASP A 167 -15.95 -7.27 -4.32
CA ASP A 167 -16.87 -7.84 -3.35
C ASP A 167 -16.52 -7.51 -1.89
N VAL A 168 -15.27 -7.09 -1.62
CA VAL A 168 -14.72 -7.00 -0.27
C VAL A 168 -14.20 -5.59 -0.01
N GLU A 169 -14.58 -5.05 1.15
CA GLU A 169 -14.05 -3.80 1.66
C GLU A 169 -12.55 -3.94 1.92
N PHE A 170 -11.76 -3.06 1.31
CA PHE A 170 -10.29 -3.08 1.41
C PHE A 170 -9.74 -1.67 1.58
N GLY A 171 -8.56 -1.56 2.19
CA GLY A 171 -7.96 -0.27 2.49
C GLY A 171 -7.29 -0.26 3.86
N ILE A 172 -7.39 0.87 4.55
CA ILE A 172 -6.88 1.04 5.92
C ILE A 172 -8.06 1.35 6.83
N PHE A 173 -8.25 0.51 7.83
CA PHE A 173 -9.33 0.63 8.81
C PHE A 173 -8.78 1.00 10.18
N LEU A 174 -9.65 1.60 11.00
CA LEU A 174 -9.41 1.84 12.42
C LEU A 174 -10.13 0.78 13.25
N LEU A 175 -9.55 0.39 14.38
CA LEU A 175 -10.24 -0.50 15.34
C LEU A 175 -11.11 0.27 16.34
N GLU A 176 -10.86 1.56 16.47
CA GLU A 176 -11.57 2.47 17.38
C GLU A 176 -11.52 3.89 16.80
N LYS A 177 -12.33 4.82 17.34
CA LYS A 177 -12.31 6.23 16.91
C LYS A 177 -10.90 6.82 17.03
N TYR A 178 -10.43 7.55 16.03
CA TYR A 178 -9.13 8.19 16.05
C TYR A 178 -8.96 9.11 17.27
N ASN A 179 -7.85 8.93 17.99
CA ASN A 179 -7.45 9.73 19.14
C ASN A 179 -6.14 10.46 18.82
N PRO A 180 -6.15 11.81 18.70
CA PRO A 180 -4.95 12.57 18.35
C PRO A 180 -3.83 12.53 19.41
N ASN A 181 -4.13 12.06 20.63
CA ASN A 181 -3.14 11.90 21.70
C ASN A 181 -2.39 10.56 21.62
N LYS A 182 -2.80 9.65 20.73
CA LYS A 182 -2.14 8.36 20.51
C LYS A 182 -1.46 8.36 19.15
N LYS A 183 -0.26 7.79 19.08
CA LYS A 183 0.45 7.60 17.81
C LYS A 183 -0.15 6.42 17.03
N PRO A 184 -0.54 6.59 15.76
CA PRO A 184 -0.98 5.47 14.94
C PRO A 184 0.12 4.42 14.71
N VAL A 185 -0.27 3.14 14.69
CA VAL A 185 0.59 2.01 14.32
C VAL A 185 -0.12 1.19 13.24
N LEU A 186 0.38 1.23 12.02
CA LEU A 186 -0.18 0.52 10.87
C LEU A 186 0.35 -0.92 10.78
N PHE A 187 -0.56 -1.88 10.87
CA PHE A 187 -0.28 -3.30 10.70
C PHE A 187 -0.52 -3.74 9.24
N ILE A 188 0.48 -4.38 8.62
CA ILE A 188 0.46 -4.81 7.21
C ILE A 188 0.74 -6.32 7.10
N HIS A 189 -0.25 -7.09 6.65
CA HIS A 189 -0.22 -8.57 6.70
C HIS A 189 0.54 -9.24 5.55
N GLY A 190 0.79 -10.55 5.66
CA GLY A 190 1.47 -11.34 4.61
C GLY A 190 0.56 -11.87 3.49
N VAL A 191 1.13 -12.76 2.67
CA VAL A 191 0.39 -13.65 1.75
C VAL A 191 -0.58 -14.52 2.54
N PHE A 192 -1.81 -14.70 2.04
CA PHE A 192 -2.89 -15.36 2.78
C PHE A 192 -3.11 -14.75 4.18
N GLY A 193 -2.84 -13.45 4.33
CA GLY A 193 -2.97 -12.73 5.58
C GLY A 193 -4.30 -12.01 5.74
N SER A 194 -4.65 -11.70 6.98
CA SER A 194 -5.65 -10.70 7.34
C SER A 194 -5.21 -9.96 8.61
N PRO A 195 -5.85 -8.84 8.97
CA PRO A 195 -5.63 -8.16 10.24
C PRO A 195 -5.73 -9.07 11.47
N LYS A 196 -6.56 -10.13 11.42
CA LYS A 196 -6.72 -11.09 12.53
C LYS A 196 -5.42 -11.80 12.92
N HIS A 197 -4.47 -11.94 11.99
CA HIS A 197 -3.17 -12.55 12.32
C HIS A 197 -2.32 -11.71 13.27
N PHE A 198 -2.66 -10.43 13.45
CA PHE A 198 -2.00 -9.55 14.41
C PHE A 198 -2.76 -9.45 15.74
N SER A 199 -3.82 -10.24 15.97
CA SER A 199 -4.68 -10.09 17.16
C SER A 199 -3.88 -10.04 18.46
N TYR A 200 -2.93 -10.97 18.63
CA TYR A 200 -2.08 -11.01 19.82
C TYR A 200 -1.22 -9.75 19.98
N LEU A 201 -0.53 -9.30 18.92
CA LEU A 201 0.30 -8.08 18.96
C LEU A 201 -0.53 -6.81 19.17
N ILE A 202 -1.73 -6.76 18.58
CA ILE A 202 -2.66 -5.64 18.75
C ILE A 202 -3.18 -5.60 20.18
N GLU A 203 -3.59 -6.74 20.75
CA GLU A 203 -4.07 -6.83 22.13
C GLU A 203 -3.00 -6.39 23.14
N HIS A 204 -1.74 -6.74 22.91
CA HIS A 204 -0.60 -6.46 23.80
C HIS A 204 0.16 -5.18 23.45
N LEU A 205 -0.36 -4.33 22.56
CA LEU A 205 0.20 -3.01 22.27
C LEU A 205 0.01 -2.09 23.49
N ASP A 206 0.95 -1.16 23.76
CA ASP A 206 0.75 -0.10 24.75
C ASP A 206 -0.34 0.89 24.29
N HIS A 207 -1.60 0.52 24.51
CA HIS A 207 -2.80 1.28 24.12
C HIS A 207 -2.92 2.64 24.80
N SER A 208 -2.09 2.93 25.81
CA SER A 208 -2.01 4.28 26.41
C SER A 208 -1.31 5.28 25.48
N LYS A 209 -0.44 4.79 24.59
CA LYS A 209 0.39 5.61 23.68
C LYS A 209 0.10 5.38 22.21
N TYR A 210 -0.27 4.16 21.85
CA TYR A 210 -0.40 3.75 20.46
C TYR A 210 -1.83 3.37 20.11
N GLN A 211 -2.22 3.65 18.87
CA GLN A 211 -3.52 3.28 18.32
C GLN A 211 -3.35 2.39 17.08
N PRO A 212 -3.86 1.15 17.08
CA PRO A 212 -3.69 0.22 15.97
C PRO A 212 -4.55 0.62 14.77
N PHE A 213 -3.92 0.74 13.61
CA PHE A 213 -4.54 0.86 12.29
C PHE A 213 -4.25 -0.44 11.53
N ILE A 214 -5.18 -0.91 10.72
CA ILE A 214 -5.03 -2.20 10.02
C ILE A 214 -5.19 -2.03 8.50
N ALA A 215 -4.20 -2.52 7.75
CA ALA A 215 -4.32 -2.63 6.30
C ALA A 215 -4.95 -3.97 5.92
N TYR A 216 -5.94 -3.97 5.04
CA TYR A 216 -6.50 -5.18 4.44
C TYR A 216 -6.57 -5.04 2.91
N TYR A 217 -6.00 -6.01 2.20
CA TYR A 217 -5.81 -5.94 0.75
C TYR A 217 -5.71 -7.34 0.12
N PRO A 218 -5.92 -7.46 -1.21
CA PRO A 218 -5.78 -8.73 -1.91
C PRO A 218 -4.31 -9.13 -2.04
N SER A 219 -3.84 -10.05 -1.18
CA SER A 219 -2.43 -10.46 -1.14
C SER A 219 -1.91 -11.18 -2.41
N GLY A 220 -2.78 -11.57 -3.33
CA GLY A 220 -2.41 -12.12 -4.64
C GLY A 220 -2.10 -11.07 -5.70
N PHE A 221 -2.43 -9.79 -5.44
CA PHE A 221 -2.15 -8.70 -6.35
C PHE A 221 -0.65 -8.39 -6.42
N SER A 222 -0.24 -7.60 -7.42
CA SER A 222 1.14 -7.15 -7.50
C SER A 222 1.50 -6.33 -6.26
N ALA A 223 2.60 -6.68 -5.59
CA ALA A 223 3.11 -6.00 -4.41
C ALA A 223 3.41 -4.51 -4.72
N SER A 224 3.87 -4.21 -5.94
CA SER A 224 4.09 -2.83 -6.40
C SER A 224 2.79 -2.00 -6.42
N ILE A 225 1.68 -2.61 -6.84
CA ILE A 225 0.37 -1.94 -6.87
C ILE A 225 -0.15 -1.76 -5.44
N ILE A 226 -0.09 -2.81 -4.60
CA ILE A 226 -0.54 -2.71 -3.21
C ILE A 226 0.27 -1.66 -2.44
N SER A 227 1.58 -1.63 -2.59
CA SER A 227 2.44 -0.60 -2.01
C SER A 227 2.02 0.81 -2.45
N ASN A 228 1.70 1.02 -3.72
CA ASN A 228 1.19 2.31 -4.20
C ASN A 228 -0.16 2.68 -3.55
N ILE A 229 -1.11 1.74 -3.51
CA ILE A 229 -2.43 1.94 -2.88
C ILE A 229 -2.26 2.29 -1.40
N LEU A 230 -1.50 1.49 -0.64
CA LEU A 230 -1.30 1.74 0.79
C LEU A 230 -0.52 3.02 1.06
N THR A 231 0.43 3.40 0.19
CA THR A 231 1.10 4.71 0.28
C THR A 231 0.09 5.84 0.15
N ASN A 232 -0.74 5.81 -0.91
CA ASN A 232 -1.78 6.82 -1.12
C ASN A 232 -2.78 6.84 0.03
N ASN A 233 -3.30 5.69 0.46
CA ASN A 233 -4.25 5.61 1.56
C ASN A 233 -3.67 6.18 2.85
N THR A 234 -2.37 5.95 3.11
CA THR A 234 -1.70 6.49 4.30
C THR A 234 -1.54 8.02 4.22
N THR A 235 -1.15 8.59 3.07
CA THR A 235 -1.04 10.05 2.93
C THR A 235 -2.40 10.74 2.96
N LEU A 236 -3.44 10.12 2.41
CA LEU A 236 -4.81 10.61 2.52
C LEU A 236 -5.33 10.57 3.95
N LEU A 237 -5.09 9.48 4.67
CA LEU A 237 -5.44 9.37 6.09
C LEU A 237 -4.69 10.40 6.94
N GLN A 238 -3.42 10.65 6.63
CA GLN A 238 -2.64 11.70 7.28
C GLN A 238 -3.28 13.08 7.05
N SER A 239 -3.66 13.41 5.82
CA SER A 239 -4.38 14.65 5.49
C SER A 239 -5.77 14.73 6.15
N LYS A 240 -6.46 13.60 6.32
CA LYS A 240 -7.79 13.51 6.95
C LYS A 240 -7.72 13.67 8.47
N LEU A 241 -6.81 12.97 9.13
CA LEU A 241 -6.75 12.83 10.60
C LEU A 241 -5.70 13.73 11.27
N GLY A 242 -4.74 14.25 10.50
CA GLY A 242 -3.75 15.20 10.98
C GLY A 242 -2.69 14.62 11.93
N PHE A 243 -2.47 13.29 11.96
CA PHE A 243 -1.35 12.73 12.71
C PHE A 243 -0.01 13.19 12.10
N GLU A 244 0.98 13.42 12.97
CA GLU A 244 2.32 13.88 12.55
C GLU A 244 3.18 12.72 12.05
N LYS A 245 3.16 11.60 12.78
CA LYS A 245 3.94 10.39 12.48
C LYS A 245 3.08 9.14 12.63
N ILE A 246 3.48 8.08 11.93
CA ILE A 246 2.91 6.74 12.03
C ILE A 246 4.03 5.72 12.10
N SER A 247 3.88 4.70 12.95
CA SER A 247 4.78 3.55 12.94
C SER A 247 4.18 2.43 12.08
N ILE A 248 5.01 1.60 11.46
CA ILE A 248 4.57 0.46 10.66
C ILE A 248 5.09 -0.83 11.28
N ILE A 249 4.19 -1.81 11.47
CA ILE A 249 4.52 -3.20 11.80
C ILE A 249 4.06 -4.06 10.63
N ALA A 250 4.99 -4.79 10.00
CA ALA A 250 4.69 -5.50 8.78
C ALA A 250 5.24 -6.92 8.79
N HIS A 251 4.41 -7.88 8.38
CA HIS A 251 4.75 -9.31 8.39
C HIS A 251 4.89 -9.88 6.98
N SER A 252 5.94 -10.67 6.74
CA SER A 252 6.12 -11.42 5.51
C SER A 252 6.07 -10.51 4.27
N LEU A 253 5.20 -10.79 3.29
CA LEU A 253 4.91 -9.91 2.15
C LEU A 253 4.63 -8.44 2.56
N GLY A 254 3.98 -8.22 3.70
CA GLY A 254 3.74 -6.88 4.22
C GLY A 254 5.03 -6.09 4.42
N GLY A 255 6.14 -6.73 4.81
CA GLY A 255 7.42 -6.05 5.02
C GLY A 255 8.07 -5.56 3.73
N ILE A 256 7.94 -6.31 2.62
CA ILE A 256 8.42 -5.82 1.31
C ILE A 256 7.49 -4.75 0.72
N ILE A 257 6.18 -4.83 0.98
CA ILE A 257 5.22 -3.78 0.63
C ILE A 257 5.53 -2.50 1.39
N ALA A 258 5.69 -2.57 2.71
CA ALA A 258 6.05 -1.45 3.57
C ALA A 258 7.38 -0.82 3.14
N ARG A 259 8.39 -1.63 2.78
CA ARG A 259 9.67 -1.09 2.33
C ARG A 259 9.55 -0.35 0.99
N ASP A 260 8.70 -0.80 0.07
CA ASP A 260 8.41 -0.04 -1.15
C ASP A 260 7.58 1.22 -0.88
N MET A 261 6.65 1.18 0.09
CA MET A 261 5.94 2.38 0.56
C MET A 261 6.93 3.44 1.06
N LEU A 262 7.94 3.05 1.83
CA LEU A 262 8.99 3.97 2.32
C LEU A 262 9.80 4.59 1.18
N ASN A 263 10.08 3.87 0.09
CA ASN A 263 10.70 4.49 -1.10
C ASN A 263 9.79 5.60 -1.66
N ARG A 264 8.50 5.31 -1.83
CA ARG A 264 7.53 6.24 -2.43
C ARG A 264 7.29 7.47 -1.56
N LEU A 265 7.24 7.29 -0.25
CA LEU A 265 7.16 8.39 0.72
C LEU A 265 8.41 9.27 0.64
N ASN A 266 9.61 8.67 0.60
CA ASN A 266 10.86 9.42 0.45
C ASN A 266 10.93 10.18 -0.90
N GLU A 267 10.56 9.52 -2.00
CA GLU A 267 10.51 10.11 -3.35
C GLU A 267 9.61 11.34 -3.43
N ASN A 268 8.53 11.35 -2.66
CA ASN A 268 7.56 12.45 -2.60
C ASN A 268 7.78 13.40 -1.41
N ASN A 269 8.92 13.31 -0.73
CA ASN A 269 9.28 14.13 0.44
C ASN A 269 8.26 14.07 1.60
N PHE A 270 7.59 12.93 1.79
CA PHE A 270 6.72 12.66 2.94
C PHE A 270 7.48 11.90 4.02
N ASN A 271 7.97 12.62 5.03
CA ASN A 271 8.65 12.04 6.19
C ASN A 271 7.64 11.59 7.26
N LEU A 272 6.76 10.65 6.92
CA LEU A 272 5.62 10.28 7.77
C LEU A 272 5.92 9.13 8.74
N VAL A 273 6.80 8.20 8.36
CA VAL A 273 7.06 6.98 9.14
C VAL A 273 8.24 7.19 10.08
N ASP A 274 8.04 6.97 11.38
CA ASP A 274 9.11 7.09 12.38
C ASP A 274 9.76 5.74 12.72
N LYS A 275 8.96 4.67 12.80
CA LYS A 275 9.41 3.31 13.08
C LYS A 275 8.90 2.36 12.00
N PHE A 276 9.80 1.54 11.47
CA PHE A 276 9.45 0.43 10.58
C PHE A 276 9.94 -0.88 11.20
N ILE A 277 9.00 -1.69 11.69
CA ILE A 277 9.28 -2.99 12.28
C ILE A 277 8.84 -4.07 11.28
N SER A 278 9.82 -4.78 10.73
CA SER A 278 9.59 -5.87 9.78
C SER A 278 9.72 -7.21 10.47
N ILE A 279 8.78 -8.11 10.22
CA ILE A 279 8.70 -9.45 10.82
C ILE A 279 8.73 -10.49 9.70
N SER A 280 9.80 -11.28 9.62
CA SER A 280 9.96 -12.39 8.67
C SER A 280 9.74 -12.04 7.19
N ALA A 281 10.13 -10.84 6.76
CA ALA A 281 9.90 -10.39 5.37
C ALA A 281 10.89 -11.04 4.37
N PRO A 282 10.43 -11.53 3.21
CA PRO A 282 11.29 -12.15 2.20
C PRO A 282 12.01 -11.10 1.33
N TYR A 283 12.96 -10.36 1.88
CA TYR A 283 13.64 -9.26 1.18
C TYR A 283 14.48 -9.68 -0.04
N ASN A 284 14.87 -10.96 -0.12
CA ASN A 284 15.50 -11.56 -1.30
C ASN A 284 14.55 -12.48 -2.08
N GLY A 285 13.24 -12.36 -1.84
CA GLY A 285 12.20 -13.12 -2.54
C GLY A 285 11.97 -14.50 -1.95
N ASN A 286 11.15 -15.29 -2.65
CA ASN A 286 10.79 -16.64 -2.27
C ASN A 286 11.05 -17.59 -3.45
N ILE A 287 11.90 -18.59 -3.25
CA ILE A 287 12.30 -19.54 -4.30
C ILE A 287 11.09 -20.29 -4.87
N ALA A 288 10.11 -20.66 -4.02
CA ALA A 288 8.91 -21.34 -4.46
C ALA A 288 8.03 -20.44 -5.35
N ALA A 289 7.99 -19.13 -5.08
CA ALA A 289 7.32 -18.17 -5.95
C ALA A 289 7.98 -18.11 -7.33
N GLY A 290 9.32 -18.00 -7.38
CA GLY A 290 10.06 -18.03 -8.66
C GLY A 290 9.88 -19.35 -9.43
N PHE A 291 9.83 -20.48 -8.72
CA PHE A 291 9.49 -21.78 -9.33
C PHE A 291 8.07 -21.77 -9.91
N GLY A 292 7.09 -21.22 -9.17
CA GLY A 292 5.71 -21.05 -9.63
C GLY A 292 5.60 -20.17 -10.87
N VAL A 293 6.36 -19.09 -10.97
CA VAL A 293 6.41 -18.22 -12.17
C VAL A 293 6.89 -18.99 -13.41
N LYS A 294 7.89 -19.85 -13.26
CA LYS A 294 8.51 -20.59 -14.37
C LYS A 294 7.70 -21.80 -14.83
N ASN A 295 7.04 -22.50 -13.90
CA ASN A 295 6.50 -23.84 -14.15
C ASN A 295 4.98 -23.95 -14.02
N SER A 296 4.30 -22.94 -13.48
CA SER A 296 2.83 -23.00 -13.32
C SER A 296 2.12 -22.61 -14.61
N PRO A 297 1.03 -23.33 -15.01
CA PRO A 297 0.16 -22.89 -16.10
C PRO A 297 -0.57 -21.57 -15.78
N LEU A 298 -0.53 -21.15 -14.52
CA LEU A 298 -1.21 -19.98 -13.98
C LEU A 298 -0.29 -19.25 -12.99
N VAL A 299 0.08 -18.01 -13.30
CA VAL A 299 1.03 -17.24 -12.48
C VAL A 299 0.30 -16.15 -11.72
N ILE A 300 0.17 -16.33 -10.40
CA ILE A 300 -0.39 -15.30 -9.50
C ILE A 300 0.52 -14.06 -9.54
N PRO A 301 0.00 -12.85 -9.74
CA PRO A 301 0.81 -11.65 -9.94
C PRO A 301 1.84 -11.38 -8.84
N VAL A 302 1.50 -11.59 -7.57
CA VAL A 302 2.46 -11.43 -6.46
C VAL A 302 3.67 -12.36 -6.58
N TRP A 303 3.55 -13.53 -7.20
CA TRP A 303 4.69 -14.42 -7.39
C TRP A 303 5.76 -13.83 -8.31
N LYS A 304 5.35 -13.02 -9.29
CA LYS A 304 6.29 -12.31 -10.17
C LYS A 304 7.10 -11.28 -9.39
N ASP A 305 6.48 -10.63 -8.41
CA ASP A 305 7.17 -9.67 -7.54
C ASP A 305 8.05 -10.37 -6.50
N LEU A 306 7.65 -11.56 -6.04
CA LEU A 306 8.41 -12.37 -5.07
C LEU A 306 9.52 -13.24 -5.69
N ASP A 307 9.59 -13.35 -7.03
CA ASP A 307 10.72 -13.99 -7.70
C ASP A 307 12.00 -13.27 -7.29
N PRO A 308 13.05 -13.96 -6.80
CA PRO A 308 14.32 -13.34 -6.43
C PRO A 308 14.95 -12.46 -7.53
N ASN A 309 14.61 -12.70 -8.81
CA ASN A 309 15.12 -11.93 -9.96
C ASN A 309 14.13 -10.85 -10.43
N SER A 310 13.06 -10.58 -9.68
CA SER A 310 12.03 -9.63 -10.08
C SER A 310 12.57 -8.20 -10.14
N GLU A 311 12.03 -7.41 -11.07
CA GLU A 311 12.32 -5.98 -11.13
C GLU A 311 11.92 -5.28 -9.81
N PHE A 312 10.83 -5.73 -9.18
CA PHE A 312 10.34 -5.20 -7.91
C PHE A 312 11.38 -5.34 -6.79
N LEU A 313 11.92 -6.54 -6.56
CA LEU A 313 12.92 -6.77 -5.50
C LEU A 313 14.27 -6.12 -5.82
N ASN A 314 14.64 -6.05 -7.09
CA ASN A 314 15.85 -5.34 -7.52
C ASN A 314 15.76 -3.84 -7.20
N LYS A 315 14.57 -3.25 -7.31
CA LYS A 315 14.30 -1.83 -7.02
C LYS A 315 13.84 -1.55 -5.58
N LEU A 316 13.79 -2.56 -4.71
CA LEU A 316 13.28 -2.42 -3.34
C LEU A 316 14.13 -1.48 -2.47
N TYR A 317 15.42 -1.35 -2.79
CA TYR A 317 16.39 -0.48 -2.08
C TYR A 317 16.92 0.63 -3.01
N ARG A 318 16.05 1.20 -3.86
CA ARG A 318 16.41 2.27 -4.81
C ARG A 318 16.60 3.64 -4.15
N LYS A 319 16.06 3.82 -2.95
CA LYS A 319 16.28 4.98 -2.07
C LYS A 319 16.65 4.46 -0.70
N SER A 320 17.42 5.24 0.05
CA SER A 320 17.57 5.03 1.49
C SER A 320 16.20 5.19 2.18
N LEU A 321 16.11 4.74 3.42
CA LEU A 321 15.00 5.13 4.29
C LEU A 321 14.91 6.66 4.41
N PRO A 322 13.70 7.22 4.66
CA PRO A 322 13.57 8.61 5.08
C PRO A 322 14.43 8.89 6.31
N LYS A 323 14.98 10.11 6.44
CA LYS A 323 16.02 10.45 7.43
C LYS A 323 15.63 10.15 8.89
N ASP A 324 14.35 10.25 9.22
CA ASP A 324 13.82 10.08 10.58
C ASP A 324 13.16 8.71 10.80
N THR A 325 13.32 7.77 9.86
CA THR A 325 12.75 6.42 9.97
C THR A 325 13.78 5.45 10.53
N GLU A 326 13.48 4.86 11.67
CA GLU A 326 14.27 3.76 12.23
C GLU A 326 13.68 2.42 11.84
N ALA A 327 14.49 1.55 11.21
CA ALA A 327 14.05 0.21 10.83
C ALA A 327 14.54 -0.85 11.82
N TYR A 328 13.69 -1.82 12.09
CA TYR A 328 13.96 -2.96 12.96
C TYR A 328 13.56 -4.25 12.25
N LEU A 329 14.42 -5.26 12.33
CA LEU A 329 14.23 -6.54 11.65
C LEU A 329 14.08 -7.66 12.68
N LEU A 330 12.89 -8.25 12.75
CA LEU A 330 12.57 -9.41 13.57
C LEU A 330 12.37 -10.62 12.65
N PHE A 331 12.90 -11.79 13.00
CA PHE A 331 12.77 -12.99 12.17
C PHE A 331 12.71 -14.27 12.99
N GLY A 332 12.03 -15.28 12.45
CA GLY A 332 11.92 -16.62 13.04
C GLY A 332 13.06 -17.54 12.56
N ILE A 333 13.45 -18.51 13.39
CA ILE A 333 14.47 -19.52 13.04
C ILE A 333 14.00 -20.96 13.25
N LYS A 334 12.74 -21.19 13.66
CA LYS A 334 12.20 -22.51 14.02
C LYS A 334 11.70 -23.32 12.82
N GLY A 335 12.30 -23.12 11.64
CA GLY A 335 12.04 -23.93 10.46
C GLY A 335 13.12 -24.98 10.23
N VAL A 336 12.96 -25.73 9.13
CA VAL A 336 13.98 -26.65 8.62
C VAL A 336 14.81 -25.98 7.53
N ASN A 337 16.02 -26.49 7.26
CA ASN A 337 16.88 -26.04 6.15
C ASN A 337 17.13 -24.51 6.14
N SER A 338 17.43 -23.94 7.32
CA SER A 338 17.69 -22.51 7.49
C SER A 338 16.54 -21.62 7.00
N THR A 339 15.32 -22.00 7.38
CA THR A 339 14.08 -21.24 7.13
C THR A 339 13.36 -20.97 8.45
N ASP A 340 12.35 -20.11 8.42
CA ASP A 340 11.34 -19.99 9.49
C ASP A 340 10.15 -20.95 9.28
N GLY A 341 10.26 -21.89 8.35
CA GLY A 341 9.18 -22.78 7.91
C GLY A 341 8.41 -22.27 6.69
N SER A 342 8.71 -21.08 6.17
CA SER A 342 8.11 -20.58 4.91
C SER A 342 9.10 -19.76 4.06
N VAL A 343 9.95 -18.96 4.69
CA VAL A 343 10.92 -18.09 4.05
C VAL A 343 12.31 -18.45 4.56
N SER A 344 13.30 -18.50 3.65
CA SER A 344 14.69 -18.73 4.06
C SER A 344 15.23 -17.58 4.90
N ILE A 345 16.02 -17.90 5.92
CA ILE A 345 16.69 -16.91 6.77
C ILE A 345 17.57 -16.00 5.89
N ALA A 346 18.22 -16.55 4.86
CA ALA A 346 19.00 -15.78 3.88
C ALA A 346 18.16 -14.74 3.12
N SER A 347 16.88 -15.03 2.83
CA SER A 347 15.98 -14.05 2.22
C SER A 347 15.54 -12.97 3.20
N GLN A 348 15.29 -13.37 4.45
CA GLN A 348 14.94 -12.46 5.54
C GLN A 348 16.10 -11.51 5.89
N LEU A 349 17.33 -11.98 5.79
CA LEU A 349 18.56 -11.24 6.09
C LEU A 349 19.30 -10.79 4.82
N ARG A 350 18.59 -10.32 3.80
CA ARG A 350 19.27 -9.67 2.65
C ARG A 350 20.17 -8.54 3.16
N TYR A 351 21.42 -8.46 2.71
CA TYR A 351 22.41 -7.50 3.22
C TYR A 351 21.89 -6.05 3.28
N LYS A 352 21.27 -5.55 2.21
CA LYS A 352 20.68 -4.19 2.21
C LYS A 352 19.59 -3.97 3.28
N ALA A 353 18.85 -5.02 3.66
CA ALA A 353 17.89 -4.96 4.76
C ALA A 353 18.61 -4.84 6.11
N GLN A 354 19.73 -5.55 6.25
CA GLN A 354 20.56 -5.51 7.46
C GLN A 354 21.24 -4.15 7.62
N ASP A 355 21.78 -3.60 6.52
CA ASP A 355 22.46 -2.30 6.51
C ASP A 355 21.53 -1.15 6.93
N GLU A 356 20.24 -1.23 6.62
CA GLU A 356 19.23 -0.24 7.03
C GLU A 356 18.67 -0.47 8.44
N ALA A 357 18.84 -1.67 9.01
CA ALA A 357 18.24 -2.03 10.28
C ALA A 357 19.06 -1.48 11.45
N LYS A 358 18.42 -0.67 12.30
CA LYS A 358 18.98 -0.23 13.59
C LYS A 358 19.25 -1.41 14.51
N GLN A 359 18.38 -2.41 14.51
CA GLN A 359 18.58 -3.69 15.21
C GLN A 359 17.99 -4.86 14.43
N ILE A 360 18.65 -6.00 14.54
CA ILE A 360 18.27 -7.27 13.93
C ILE A 360 18.15 -8.31 15.06
N ARG A 361 17.03 -9.03 15.13
CA ARG A 361 16.79 -10.00 16.19
C ARG A 361 16.06 -11.26 15.71
N GLY A 362 16.68 -12.41 15.98
CA GLY A 362 16.10 -13.73 15.73
C GLY A 362 15.31 -14.24 16.94
N PHE A 363 14.28 -15.04 16.68
CA PHE A 363 13.44 -15.69 17.68
C PHE A 363 13.25 -17.17 17.34
N ASP A 364 13.19 -18.02 18.36
CA ASP A 364 12.81 -19.44 18.24
C ASP A 364 11.32 -19.59 17.93
N GLU A 365 10.93 -19.06 16.77
CA GLU A 365 9.58 -18.97 16.26
C GLU A 365 9.54 -19.38 14.80
N THR A 366 8.39 -19.88 14.37
CA THR A 366 8.09 -20.14 12.96
C THR A 366 7.62 -18.85 12.29
N HIS A 367 7.44 -18.90 10.97
CA HIS A 367 6.90 -17.79 10.18
C HIS A 367 5.56 -17.27 10.70
N LYS A 368 4.74 -18.14 11.32
CA LYS A 368 3.42 -17.79 11.86
C LYS A 368 3.45 -17.52 13.36
N SER A 369 4.06 -18.42 14.14
CA SER A 369 4.05 -18.32 15.61
C SER A 369 4.74 -17.05 16.13
N ILE A 370 5.63 -16.45 15.34
CA ILE A 370 6.27 -15.17 15.67
C ILE A 370 5.27 -14.03 15.94
N LEU A 371 4.07 -14.08 15.36
CA LEU A 371 3.02 -13.08 15.59
C LEU A 371 2.23 -13.28 16.90
N GLU A 372 2.37 -14.45 17.52
CA GLU A 372 1.71 -14.80 18.79
C GLU A 372 2.71 -14.87 19.95
N SER A 373 3.96 -14.46 19.70
CA SER A 373 5.05 -14.58 20.66
C SER A 373 5.11 -13.39 21.62
N GLU A 374 5.00 -13.66 22.92
CA GLU A 374 5.15 -12.67 23.99
C GLU A 374 6.49 -11.92 23.89
N LYS A 375 7.58 -12.64 23.62
CA LYS A 375 8.93 -12.06 23.47
C LYS A 375 8.99 -11.07 22.31
N VAL A 376 8.30 -11.37 21.21
CA VAL A 376 8.22 -10.49 20.03
C VAL A 376 7.37 -9.27 20.36
N SER A 377 6.21 -9.46 20.97
CA SER A 377 5.32 -8.38 21.42
C SER A 377 6.03 -7.38 22.35
N ASN A 378 6.75 -7.90 23.36
CA ASN A 378 7.55 -7.08 24.27
C ASN A 378 8.67 -6.32 23.54
N MET A 379 9.31 -6.94 22.54
CA MET A 379 10.32 -6.27 21.72
C MET A 379 9.74 -5.14 20.87
N ILE A 380 8.57 -5.37 20.26
CA ILE A 380 7.86 -4.38 19.45
C ILE A 380 7.52 -3.15 20.30
N ASN A 381 6.91 -3.34 21.47
CA ASN A 381 6.60 -2.23 22.38
C ASN A 381 7.86 -1.47 22.81
N LYS A 382 8.97 -2.18 23.07
CA LYS A 382 10.26 -1.53 23.35
C LYS A 382 10.76 -0.69 22.16
N TYR A 383 10.65 -1.19 20.94
CA TYR A 383 11.11 -0.46 19.74
C TYR A 383 10.23 0.74 19.40
N LEU A 384 8.93 0.67 19.67
CA LEU A 384 8.02 1.79 19.50
C LEU A 384 8.28 2.92 20.52
N ALA A 385 8.72 2.57 21.74
CA ALA A 385 8.91 3.51 22.85
C ALA A 385 10.25 4.25 22.84
N ASN A 386 11.31 3.62 22.31
CA ASN A 386 12.58 4.29 21.99
C ASN A 386 12.44 5.09 20.71
#